data_AF-A0A5N0TEM2-F1
#
_entry.id   AF-A0A5N0TEM2-F1
#
_cell.length_a   1.000
_cell.length_b   1.000
_cell.length_c   1.000
_cell.angle_alpha   90.00
_cell.angle_beta   90.00
_cell.angle_gamma   90.00
#
_symmetry.space_group_name_H-M   'P 1'
#
loop_
_entity.id
_entity.type
_entity.pdbx_description
1 polymer ?
#
loop_
_entity_poly.entity_id
_entity_poly.type
_entity_poly.pdbx_seq_one_letter_code
_entity_poly.pdbx_strand_id
1 'polypeptide(L)'
;MALISAQGDAYVKEITLKEFLEENTQNAAAIALGVGQSAIAQMVSSNRDIRFVMDARGEVINAYELKPLGKQPARASQRAA
;
A
#
# COMPACT_ATOMS: atom_id res chain seq x y z
N MET A 1 -10.27 10.21 -9.21
CA MET A 1 -9.93 10.25 -10.65
C MET A 1 -9.27 8.93 -11.00
N ALA A 2 -10.07 7.95 -11.44
CA ALA A 2 -9.59 6.61 -11.79
C ALA A 2 -9.25 6.61 -13.29
N LEU A 3 -8.05 6.17 -13.65
CA LEU A 3 -7.68 5.92 -15.04
C LEU A 3 -8.15 4.52 -15.40
N ILE A 4 -9.14 4.45 -16.28
CA ILE A 4 -9.65 3.22 -16.87
C ILE A 4 -8.81 2.93 -18.12
N SER A 5 -8.13 1.79 -18.19
CA SER A 5 -7.65 1.24 -19.46
C SER A 5 -8.52 0.04 -19.84
N ALA A 6 -9.07 0.10 -21.04
CA ALA A 6 -9.99 -0.90 -21.58
C ALA A 6 -9.21 -2.04 -22.24
N GLN A 7 -9.34 -3.27 -21.73
CA GLN A 7 -9.34 -4.50 -22.52
C GLN A 7 -9.81 -5.68 -21.63
N GLY A 8 -11.03 -6.16 -21.87
CA GLY A 8 -11.57 -7.48 -21.47
C GLY A 8 -11.55 -7.85 -19.97
N ASP A 9 -12.70 -7.80 -19.31
CA ASP A 9 -13.06 -8.59 -18.11
C ASP A 9 -12.23 -8.50 -16.81
N ALA A 10 -11.34 -7.52 -16.65
CA ALA A 10 -10.68 -7.28 -15.36
C ALA A 10 -11.10 -5.93 -14.77
N TYR A 11 -12.08 -5.94 -13.86
CA TYR A 11 -12.24 -4.81 -12.93
C TYR A 11 -10.99 -4.74 -12.07
N VAL A 12 -10.14 -3.75 -12.35
CA VAL A 12 -8.95 -3.48 -11.55
C VAL A 12 -9.32 -2.46 -10.48
N LYS A 13 -9.30 -2.86 -9.21
CA LYS A 13 -9.56 -1.97 -8.07
C LYS A 13 -8.23 -1.60 -7.43
N GLU A 14 -8.01 -0.30 -7.24
CA GLU A 14 -6.91 0.17 -6.39
C GLU A 14 -7.42 0.48 -4.98
N ILE A 15 -6.73 -0.04 -3.97
CA ILE A 15 -6.96 0.30 -2.56
C ILE A 15 -5.65 0.58 -1.84
N THR A 16 -5.70 1.43 -0.83
CA THR A 16 -4.56 1.72 0.04
C THR A 16 -4.28 0.56 0.98
N LEU A 17 -3.07 0.49 1.55
CA LEU A 17 -2.75 -0.45 2.63
C LEU A 17 -3.68 -0.29 3.83
N LYS A 18 -4.10 0.94 4.14
CA LYS A 18 -5.04 1.18 5.24
C LYS A 18 -6.38 0.51 4.96
N GLU A 19 -6.96 0.75 3.79
CA GLU A 19 -8.23 0.13 3.36
C GLU A 19 -8.10 -1.39 3.26
N PHE A 20 -6.98 -1.92 2.73
CA PHE A 20 -6.74 -3.36 2.68
C PHE A 20 -6.79 -3.98 4.09
N LEU A 21 -6.23 -3.31 5.10
CA LEU A 21 -6.19 -3.77 6.49
C LEU A 21 -7.51 -3.61 7.25
N GLU A 22 -8.52 -2.94 6.68
CA GLU A 22 -9.86 -2.91 7.27
C GLU A 22 -10.56 -4.26 7.13
N GLU A 23 -10.26 -4.99 6.06
CA GLU A 23 -10.86 -6.30 5.75
C GLU A 23 -9.87 -7.47 5.91
N ASN A 24 -8.57 -7.18 6.02
CA ASN A 24 -7.51 -8.19 6.05
C ASN A 24 -6.51 -8.00 7.20
N THR A 25 -5.75 -9.05 7.51
CA THR A 25 -4.70 -9.00 8.54
C THR A 25 -3.39 -8.42 8.00
N GLN A 26 -2.54 -7.92 8.90
CA GLN A 26 -1.18 -7.51 8.53
C GLN A 26 -0.33 -8.68 7.98
N ASN A 27 -0.61 -9.91 8.41
CA ASN A 27 0.05 -11.09 7.87
C ASN A 27 -0.38 -11.36 6.42
N ALA A 28 -1.65 -11.18 6.09
CA ALA A 28 -2.14 -11.27 4.71
C ALA A 28 -1.48 -10.22 3.81
N ALA A 29 -1.38 -8.97 4.28
CA ALA A 29 -0.68 -7.91 3.54
C ALA A 29 0.82 -8.22 3.36
N ALA A 30 1.48 -8.78 4.38
CA ALA A 30 2.87 -9.22 4.32
C ALA A 30 3.10 -10.30 3.26
N ILE A 31 2.21 -11.30 3.19
CA ILE A 31 2.24 -12.36 2.17
C ILE A 31 2.03 -11.75 0.78
N ALA A 32 1.03 -10.89 0.62
CA ALA A 32 0.73 -10.24 -0.67
C ALA A 32 1.88 -9.38 -1.20
N LEU A 33 2.63 -8.72 -0.31
CA LEU A 33 3.78 -7.88 -0.67
C LEU A 33 5.12 -8.64 -0.70
N GLY A 34 5.16 -9.90 -0.23
CA GLY A 34 6.41 -10.65 -0.10
C GLY A 34 7.38 -10.05 0.93
N VAL A 35 6.87 -9.45 2.01
CA VAL A 35 7.67 -8.81 3.08
C VAL A 35 7.33 -9.40 4.45
N GLY A 36 8.11 -9.06 5.48
CA GLY A 36 7.78 -9.43 6.86
C GLY A 36 6.65 -8.57 7.45
N GLN A 37 5.87 -9.14 8.38
CA GLN A 37 4.78 -8.42 9.08
C GLN A 37 5.28 -7.17 9.84
N SER A 38 6.53 -7.17 10.32
CA SER A 38 7.15 -5.97 10.91
C SER A 38 7.31 -4.82 9.92
N ALA A 39 7.53 -5.09 8.63
CA ALA A 39 7.58 -4.07 7.59
C ALA A 39 6.21 -3.44 7.37
N ILE A 40 5.13 -4.23 7.44
CA ILE A 40 3.75 -3.73 7.37
C ILE A 40 3.47 -2.79 8.54
N ALA A 41 3.81 -3.20 9.76
CA ALA A 41 3.65 -2.35 10.94
C ALA A 41 4.40 -1.01 10.80
N GLN A 42 5.62 -1.02 10.25
CA GLN A 42 6.39 0.19 9.94
C GLN A 42 5.75 1.04 8.83
N MET A 43 5.17 0.41 7.81
CA MET A 43 4.46 1.10 6.73
C MET A 43 3.25 1.86 7.25
N VAL A 44 2.46 1.21 8.10
CA VAL A 44 1.29 1.81 8.75
C VAL A 44 1.71 2.94 9.68
N SER A 45 2.70 2.70 10.56
CA SER A 45 3.13 3.71 11.54
C SER A 45 3.79 4.94 10.90
N SER A 46 4.45 4.77 9.75
CA SER A 46 5.07 5.85 8.99
C SER A 46 4.10 6.55 8.03
N ASN A 47 2.81 6.17 8.03
CA ASN A 47 1.78 6.68 7.13
C ASN A 47 2.23 6.67 5.64
N ARG A 48 2.87 5.57 5.21
CA ARG A 48 3.30 5.38 3.82
C ARG A 48 2.07 5.18 2.93
N ASP A 49 2.00 5.87 1.79
CA ASP A 49 0.96 5.67 0.76
C ASP A 49 1.31 4.45 -0.08
N ILE A 50 1.03 3.27 0.47
CA ILE A 50 1.15 1.98 -0.22
C ILE A 50 -0.20 1.66 -0.85
N ARG A 51 -0.20 1.24 -2.11
CA ARG A 51 -1.40 0.89 -2.90
C ARG A 51 -1.30 -0.51 -3.46
N PHE A 52 -2.41 -1.23 -3.35
CA PHE A 52 -2.63 -2.54 -3.93
C PHE A 52 -3.50 -2.40 -5.18
N VAL A 53 -3.12 -3.12 -6.22
CA VAL A 53 -3.89 -3.29 -7.45
C VAL A 53 -4.49 -4.68 -7.39
N MET A 54 -5.81 -4.75 -7.34
CA MET A 54 -6.57 -6.00 -7.21
C MET A 54 -7.25 -6.34 -8.52
N ASP A 55 -7.32 -7.62 -8.86
CA ASP A 55 -8.13 -8.10 -9.97
C ASP A 55 -9.63 -8.17 -9.61
N ALA A 56 -10.45 -8.62 -10.55
CA ALA A 56 -11.90 -8.74 -10.38
C ALA A 56 -12.32 -9.79 -9.32
N ARG A 57 -11.40 -10.67 -8.91
CA ARG A 57 -11.62 -11.70 -7.88
C ARG A 57 -11.19 -11.23 -6.49
N GLY A 58 -10.57 -10.05 -6.41
CA GLY A 58 -10.03 -9.52 -5.17
C GLY A 58 -8.61 -10.01 -4.86
N GLU A 59 -7.93 -10.61 -5.83
CA GLU A 59 -6.53 -11.03 -5.65
C GLU A 59 -5.59 -9.86 -5.96
N VAL A 60 -4.55 -9.70 -5.15
CA VAL A 60 -3.53 -8.69 -5.36
C VAL A 60 -2.65 -9.11 -6.55
N ILE A 61 -2.71 -8.35 -7.64
CA ILE A 61 -1.91 -8.58 -8.85
C ILE A 61 -0.69 -7.66 -8.94
N ASN A 62 -0.71 -6.53 -8.24
CA ASN A 62 0.42 -5.60 -8.18
C ASN A 62 0.33 -4.75 -6.92
N ALA A 63 1.44 -4.16 -6.49
CA ALA A 63 1.46 -3.17 -5.43
C ALA A 63 2.60 -2.16 -5.64
N TYR A 64 2.38 -0.91 -5.25
CA TYR A 64 3.36 0.15 -5.37
C TYR A 64 3.26 1.15 -4.22
N GLU A 65 4.30 1.94 -4.04
CA GLU A 65 4.33 3.04 -3.07
C GLU A 65 4.37 4.38 -3.81
N LEU A 66 3.48 5.30 -3.43
CA LEU A 66 3.51 6.67 -3.91
C LEU A 66 4.37 7.52 -2.97
N LYS A 67 5.51 8.03 -3.47
CA LYS A 67 6.37 8.98 -2.74
C LYS A 67 6.43 10.32 -3.46
N PRO A 68 6.20 11.45 -2.77
CA PRO A 68 6.47 12.76 -3.36
C PRO A 68 7.98 12.93 -3.57
N LEU A 69 8.36 13.43 -4.73
CA LEU A 69 9.75 13.81 -5.02
C LEU A 69 10.02 15.22 -4.48
N GLY A 70 11.25 15.48 -4.02
CA GLY A 70 11.70 16.81 -3.58
C GLY A 70 11.22 17.27 -2.20
N LYS A 71 10.26 16.58 -1.58
CA LYS A 71 9.96 16.77 -0.15
C LYS A 71 10.93 15.94 0.67
N GLN A 72 11.95 16.59 1.26
CA GLN A 72 12.68 15.94 2.35
C GLN A 72 11.66 15.62 3.45
N PRO A 73 11.59 14.39 3.99
CA PRO A 73 10.84 14.17 5.21
C PRO A 73 11.41 15.16 6.23
N ALA A 74 10.54 16.01 6.79
CA ALA A 74 10.94 16.85 7.91
C ALA A 74 11.54 15.89 8.92
N ARG A 75 12.86 15.95 9.11
CA ARG A 75 13.51 15.14 10.14
C ARG A 75 12.88 15.62 11.44
N ALA A 76 11.87 14.90 11.93
CA ALA A 76 11.48 14.99 13.31
C ALA A 76 12.78 14.71 14.07
N SER A 77 13.30 15.75 14.70
CA SER A 77 14.55 15.80 15.42
C SER A 77 14.62 14.62 16.39
N GLN A 78 15.16 13.49 15.95
CA GLN A 78 15.60 12.41 16.80
C GLN A 78 16.87 12.88 17.52
N ARG A 79 16.67 13.75 18.51
CA ARG A 79 17.57 14.09 19.62
C ARG A 79 16.87 15.13 20.50
N ALA A 80 16.02 14.64 21.39
CA ALA A 80 15.60 15.37 22.58
C ALA A 80 15.19 14.35 23.66
N ALA A 81 16.18 13.63 24.17
CA ALA A 81 16.29 13.08 25.53
C ALA A 81 17.68 12.46 25.67
#